data_AF-C6HHM9-F1
#
_entry.id   AF-C6HHM9-F1
#
_cell.length_a   1.000
_cell.length_b   1.000
_cell.length_c   1.000
_cell.angle_alpha   90.00
_cell.angle_beta   90.00
_cell.angle_gamma   90.00
#
_symmetry.space_group_name_H-M   'P 1'
#
loop_
_entity.id
_entity.type
_entity.pdbx_description
1 polymer ?
#
loop_
_entity_poly.entity_id
_entity_poly.type
_entity_poly.pdbx_seq_one_letter_code
_entity_poly.pdbx_strand_id
1 'polypeptide(L)'
;MYPVWTTPDLPTWESDGVVLIGDAAHTLPPTSGQGTSQALEDVECFTMFLAHYLRKAYDGKSPEEPATVTEAETGAISQTSKKYMEIRQPRVKDILTKSKRMENKKRNLNIIEEWLLYLVFFIMGRLPTLPWIKNPFAYDIAEEVSHVIELENQKEPKKDSE
;
A
#
# COMPACT_ATOMS: atom_id res chain seq x y z
N MET A 1 -30.38 -1.46 0.84
CA MET A 1 -29.04 -1.70 1.43
C MET A 1 -28.41 -2.83 0.65
N TYR A 2 -27.20 -2.64 0.11
CA TYR A 2 -26.49 -3.68 -0.65
C TYR A 2 -25.56 -4.47 0.27
N PRO A 3 -25.34 -5.77 0.03
CA PRO A 3 -24.36 -6.54 0.79
C PRO A 3 -22.95 -5.99 0.56
N VAL A 4 -22.13 -5.99 1.61
CA VAL A 4 -20.74 -5.57 1.56
C VAL A 4 -19.86 -6.81 1.61
N TRP A 5 -19.02 -6.98 0.59
CA TRP A 5 -18.03 -8.06 0.53
C TRP A 5 -16.62 -7.50 0.67
N THR A 6 -15.78 -8.24 1.40
CA THR A 6 -14.36 -7.95 1.61
C THR A 6 -13.56 -9.22 1.38
N THR A 7 -12.31 -9.09 0.96
CA THR A 7 -11.43 -10.26 0.83
C THR A 7 -10.89 -10.68 2.19
N PRO A 8 -10.67 -11.98 2.43
CA PRO A 8 -9.88 -12.43 3.58
C PRO A 8 -8.42 -11.98 3.42
N ASP A 9 -7.69 -11.93 4.53
CA ASP A 9 -6.26 -11.66 4.51
C ASP A 9 -5.54 -12.77 3.72
N LEU A 10 -4.92 -12.40 2.59
CA LEU A 10 -4.16 -13.32 1.76
C LEU A 10 -2.74 -13.53 2.31
N PRO A 11 -2.19 -14.75 2.30
CA PRO A 11 -0.82 -15.01 2.78
C PRO A 11 0.24 -14.42 1.84
N THR A 12 -0.02 -14.42 0.53
CA THR A 12 0.83 -13.81 -0.49
C THR A 12 -0.01 -13.04 -1.50
N TRP A 13 0.57 -12.00 -2.10
CA TRP A 13 0.00 -11.26 -3.22
C TRP A 13 0.72 -11.54 -4.53
N GLU A 14 1.72 -12.42 -4.52
CA GLU A 14 2.46 -12.83 -5.71
C GLU A 14 2.59 -14.35 -5.80
N SER A 15 2.54 -14.87 -7.03
CA SER A 15 2.90 -16.23 -7.40
C SER A 15 3.35 -16.25 -8.86
N ASP A 16 4.52 -16.81 -9.12
CA ASP A 16 5.02 -17.11 -10.48
C ASP A 16 4.97 -15.90 -11.44
N GLY A 17 5.35 -14.72 -10.95
CA GLY A 17 5.37 -13.49 -11.75
C GLY A 17 3.99 -12.82 -11.94
N VAL A 18 2.93 -13.34 -11.31
CA VAL A 18 1.62 -12.70 -11.23
C VAL A 18 1.49 -12.00 -9.89
N VAL A 19 1.16 -10.70 -9.91
CA VAL A 19 1.08 -9.85 -8.72
C VAL A 19 -0.30 -9.22 -8.59
N LEU A 20 -0.87 -9.28 -7.38
CA LEU A 20 -2.16 -8.68 -7.03
C LEU A 20 -1.97 -7.27 -6.47
N ILE A 21 -2.82 -6.35 -6.93
CA ILE A 21 -2.83 -4.94 -6.54
C ILE A 21 -4.27 -4.47 -6.31
N GLY A 22 -4.48 -3.52 -5.40
CA GLY A 22 -5.79 -2.92 -5.12
C GLY A 22 -6.80 -3.94 -4.58
N ASP A 23 -8.06 -3.85 -5.02
CA ASP A 23 -9.14 -4.70 -4.52
C ASP A 23 -8.88 -6.20 -4.71
N ALA A 24 -8.12 -6.59 -5.74
CA ALA A 24 -7.72 -7.98 -5.97
C ALA A 24 -6.82 -8.53 -4.85
N ALA A 25 -5.99 -7.67 -4.25
CA ALA A 25 -5.12 -8.01 -3.13
C ALA A 25 -5.82 -7.78 -1.77
N HIS A 26 -6.63 -6.72 -1.66
CA HIS A 26 -7.20 -6.27 -0.39
C HIS A 26 -8.49 -5.46 -0.52
N THR A 27 -9.59 -6.09 -0.92
CA THR A 27 -10.90 -5.42 -0.92
C THR A 27 -11.25 -4.91 0.50
N LEU A 28 -11.23 -3.58 0.67
CA LEU A 28 -11.51 -2.92 1.95
C LEU A 28 -13.00 -2.60 2.11
N PRO A 29 -13.54 -2.59 3.34
CA PRO A 29 -14.91 -2.16 3.57
C PRO A 29 -15.07 -0.68 3.20
N PRO A 30 -16.24 -0.26 2.67
CA PRO A 30 -16.48 1.13 2.29
C PRO A 30 -16.45 2.08 3.48
N THR A 31 -16.64 1.57 4.70
CA THR A 31 -16.51 2.30 5.97
C THR A 31 -15.10 2.84 6.21
N SER A 32 -14.09 2.29 5.53
CA SER A 32 -12.73 2.82 5.54
C SER A 32 -12.59 4.12 4.76
N GLY A 33 -13.34 4.28 3.65
CA GLY A 33 -13.18 5.37 2.69
C GLY A 33 -11.82 5.40 1.99
N GLN A 34 -11.06 4.30 1.99
CA GLN A 34 -9.65 4.28 1.56
C GLN A 34 -9.34 3.32 0.41
N GLY A 35 -10.32 2.56 -0.13
CA GLY A 35 -10.06 1.54 -1.16
C GLY A 35 -9.28 2.06 -2.36
N THR A 36 -9.76 3.15 -2.99
CA THR A 36 -9.08 3.77 -4.13
C THR A 36 -7.71 4.32 -3.76
N SER A 37 -7.57 4.98 -2.60
CA SER A 37 -6.28 5.50 -2.14
C SER A 37 -5.25 4.38 -1.98
N GLN A 38 -5.66 3.24 -1.42
CA GLN A 38 -4.76 2.09 -1.26
C GLN A 38 -4.36 1.48 -2.61
N ALA A 39 -5.28 1.38 -3.56
CA ALA A 39 -4.94 0.91 -4.91
C ALA A 39 -3.94 1.85 -5.62
N LEU A 40 -4.07 3.18 -5.43
CA LEU A 40 -3.12 4.15 -5.98
C LEU A 40 -1.74 4.04 -5.31
N GLU A 41 -1.71 3.97 -3.97
CA GLU A 41 -0.47 3.79 -3.22
C GLU A 41 0.25 2.48 -3.61
N ASP A 42 -0.49 1.40 -3.91
CA ASP A 42 0.09 0.14 -4.38
C ASP A 42 0.75 0.27 -5.75
N VAL A 43 0.07 0.90 -6.72
CA VAL A 43 0.59 1.07 -8.09
C VAL A 43 1.85 1.92 -8.07
N GLU A 44 1.86 3.00 -7.27
CA GLU A 44 3.02 3.86 -7.09
C GLU A 44 4.21 3.07 -6.51
N CYS A 45 3.98 2.37 -5.40
CA CYS A 45 4.99 1.54 -4.75
C CYS A 45 5.57 0.48 -5.69
N PHE A 46 4.69 -0.30 -6.34
CA PHE A 46 5.09 -1.38 -7.22
C PHE A 46 5.89 -0.87 -8.42
N THR A 47 5.42 0.22 -9.06
CA THR A 47 6.08 0.78 -10.25
C THR A 47 7.46 1.34 -9.93
N MET A 48 7.63 1.99 -8.78
CA MET A 48 8.93 2.53 -8.34
C MET A 48 9.96 1.41 -8.12
N PHE A 49 9.58 0.34 -7.43
CA PHE A 49 10.47 -0.82 -7.25
C PHE A 49 10.76 -1.53 -8.58
N LEU A 50 9.73 -1.73 -9.42
CA LEU A 50 9.90 -2.40 -10.71
C LEU A 50 10.89 -1.63 -11.60
N ALA A 51 10.73 -0.31 -11.69
CA ALA A 51 11.63 0.55 -12.46
C ALA A 51 13.08 0.46 -11.96
N HIS A 52 13.28 0.45 -10.64
CA HIS A 52 14.60 0.32 -10.01
C HIS A 52 15.25 -1.03 -10.33
N TYR A 53 14.53 -2.15 -10.11
CA TYR A 53 15.08 -3.48 -10.31
C TYR A 53 15.28 -3.82 -11.80
N LEU A 54 14.39 -3.37 -12.69
CA LEU A 54 14.59 -3.50 -14.13
C LEU A 54 15.80 -2.70 -14.62
N ARG A 55 15.98 -1.47 -14.14
CA ARG A 55 17.16 -0.67 -14.49
C ARG A 55 18.46 -1.37 -14.07
N LYS A 56 18.50 -1.91 -12.85
CA LYS A 56 19.64 -2.73 -12.38
C LYS A 56 19.87 -3.98 -13.24
N ALA A 57 18.80 -4.63 -13.70
CA ALA A 57 18.89 -5.80 -14.56
C ALA A 57 19.49 -5.48 -15.94
N TYR A 58 19.19 -4.30 -16.50
CA TYR A 58 19.69 -3.87 -17.81
C TYR A 58 21.06 -3.16 -17.76
N ASP A 59 21.42 -2.48 -16.67
CA ASP A 59 22.67 -1.68 -16.55
C ASP A 59 23.98 -2.49 -16.70
N GLY A 60 23.92 -3.84 -16.74
CA GLY A 60 25.09 -4.71 -16.84
C GLY A 60 25.11 -5.70 -18.01
N LYS A 61 24.09 -5.68 -18.90
CA LYS A 61 23.96 -6.66 -19.99
C LYS A 61 23.49 -5.98 -21.28
N SER A 62 24.33 -6.03 -22.32
CA SER A 62 23.83 -5.85 -23.70
C SER A 62 22.98 -7.09 -24.03
N PRO A 63 21.72 -6.94 -24.49
CA PRO A 63 20.82 -8.08 -24.68
C PRO A 63 21.22 -8.85 -25.93
N GLU A 64 22.19 -9.76 -25.81
CA GLU A 64 22.64 -10.62 -26.90
C GLU A 64 21.79 -11.90 -27.03
N GLU A 65 21.10 -12.34 -25.95
CA GLU A 65 20.25 -13.54 -25.96
C GLU A 65 18.89 -13.37 -25.24
N PRO A 66 17.76 -13.74 -25.86
CA PRO A 66 16.41 -13.55 -25.31
C PRO A 66 16.10 -14.38 -24.05
N ALA A 67 16.75 -15.53 -23.86
CA ALA A 67 16.58 -16.35 -22.66
C ALA A 67 17.13 -15.66 -21.40
N THR A 68 18.28 -15.00 -21.51
CA THR A 68 18.93 -14.30 -20.39
C THR A 68 18.18 -13.03 -19.95
N VAL A 69 17.45 -12.41 -20.87
CA VAL A 69 16.58 -11.24 -20.60
C VAL A 69 15.36 -11.66 -19.77
N THR A 70 14.71 -12.77 -20.15
CA THR A 70 13.50 -13.27 -19.47
C THR A 70 13.77 -13.65 -18.01
N GLU A 71 14.91 -14.29 -17.73
CA GLU A 71 15.31 -14.65 -16.36
C GLU A 71 15.59 -13.40 -15.50
N ALA A 72 16.22 -12.39 -16.09
CA ALA A 72 16.54 -11.15 -15.39
C ALA A 72 15.26 -10.35 -15.05
N GLU A 73 14.31 -10.27 -15.99
CA GLU A 73 13.01 -9.64 -15.78
C GLU A 73 12.17 -10.39 -14.74
N THR A 74 12.13 -11.72 -14.79
CA THR A 74 11.44 -12.55 -13.80
C THR A 74 12.03 -12.34 -12.40
N GLY A 75 13.36 -12.26 -12.30
CA GLY A 75 14.06 -11.94 -11.06
C GLY A 75 13.73 -10.54 -10.53
N ALA A 76 13.61 -9.54 -11.41
CA ALA A 76 13.22 -8.19 -11.05
C ALA A 76 11.77 -8.11 -10.56
N ILE A 77 10.84 -8.82 -11.22
CA ILE A 77 9.44 -8.91 -10.80
C ILE A 77 9.33 -9.58 -9.43
N SER A 78 10.04 -10.69 -9.21
CA SER A 78 10.03 -11.40 -7.92
C SER A 78 10.56 -10.52 -6.78
N GLN A 79 11.69 -9.82 -6.99
CA GLN A 79 12.25 -8.89 -6.00
C GLN A 79 11.31 -7.72 -5.71
N THR A 80 10.74 -7.12 -6.76
CA THR A 80 9.75 -6.04 -6.66
C THR A 80 8.56 -6.46 -5.82
N SER A 81 7.98 -7.62 -6.13
CA SER A 81 6.77 -8.13 -5.48
C SER A 81 7.00 -8.38 -3.99
N LYS A 82 8.16 -8.93 -3.64
CA LYS A 82 8.56 -9.12 -2.24
C LYS A 82 8.64 -7.79 -1.48
N LYS A 83 9.28 -6.77 -2.06
CA LYS A 83 9.40 -5.43 -1.44
C LYS A 83 8.08 -4.71 -1.33
N TYR A 84 7.28 -4.76 -2.38
CA TYR A 84 5.91 -4.27 -2.39
C TYR A 84 5.09 -4.87 -1.24
N MET A 85 5.11 -6.20 -1.08
CA MET A 85 4.38 -6.87 -0.01
C MET A 85 4.90 -6.51 1.40
N GLU A 86 6.22 -6.42 1.58
CA GLU A 86 6.86 -6.03 2.86
C GLU A 86 6.35 -4.68 3.37
N ILE A 87 6.14 -3.71 2.48
CA ILE A 87 5.68 -2.35 2.84
C ILE A 87 4.15 -2.28 2.93
N ARG A 88 3.44 -2.86 1.96
CA ARG A 88 2.01 -2.58 1.76
C ARG A 88 1.09 -3.45 2.61
N GLN A 89 1.44 -4.72 2.86
CA GLN A 89 0.58 -5.61 3.66
C GLN A 89 0.32 -5.08 5.09
N PRO A 90 1.33 -4.61 5.86
CA PRO A 90 1.10 -4.06 7.19
C PRO A 90 0.21 -2.82 7.17
N ARG A 91 0.42 -1.94 6.19
CA ARG A 91 -0.32 -0.68 6.01
C ARG A 91 -1.81 -0.94 5.78
N VAL A 92 -2.12 -1.83 4.83
CA VAL A 92 -3.48 -2.23 4.50
C VAL A 92 -4.16 -2.92 5.69
N LYS A 93 -3.44 -3.81 6.38
CA LYS A 93 -3.95 -4.51 7.57
C LYS A 93 -4.30 -3.55 8.71
N ASP A 94 -3.51 -2.51 8.91
CA ASP A 94 -3.80 -1.46 9.91
C ASP A 94 -5.08 -0.67 9.56
N ILE A 95 -5.25 -0.29 8.28
CA ILE A 95 -6.49 0.37 7.81
C ILE A 95 -7.71 -0.53 8.03
N LEU A 96 -7.60 -1.81 7.66
CA LEU A 96 -8.67 -2.78 7.82
C LEU A 96 -9.06 -2.94 9.29
N THR A 97 -8.06 -3.06 10.17
CA THR A 97 -8.27 -3.21 11.62
C THR A 97 -8.93 -1.97 12.22
N LYS A 98 -8.48 -0.77 11.85
CA LYS A 98 -9.09 0.50 12.26
C LYS A 98 -10.53 0.63 11.79
N SER A 99 -10.80 0.24 10.55
CA SER A 99 -12.14 0.28 9.94
C SER A 99 -13.09 -0.67 10.65
N LYS A 100 -12.68 -1.93 10.89
CA LYS A 100 -13.46 -2.91 11.67
C LYS A 100 -13.75 -2.43 13.08
N ARG A 101 -12.77 -1.80 13.75
CA ARG A 101 -12.95 -1.23 15.10
C ARG A 101 -13.99 -0.10 15.11
N MET A 102 -13.92 0.81 14.14
CA MET A 102 -14.86 1.93 14.03
C MET A 102 -16.27 1.43 13.70
N GLU A 103 -16.40 0.47 12.79
CA GLU A 103 -17.68 -0.13 12.41
C GLU A 103 -18.34 -0.85 13.59
N ASN A 104 -17.59 -1.69 14.30
CA ASN A 104 -18.09 -2.37 15.50
C ASN A 104 -18.52 -1.37 16.58
N LYS A 105 -17.80 -0.25 16.73
CA LYS A 105 -18.19 0.80 17.67
C LYS A 105 -19.51 1.46 17.24
N LYS A 106 -19.65 1.82 15.96
CA LYS A 106 -20.88 2.43 15.42
C LYS A 106 -22.10 1.51 15.53
N ARG A 107 -21.92 0.20 15.34
CA ARG A 107 -23.00 -0.79 15.46
C ARG A 107 -23.54 -0.93 16.88
N ASN A 108 -22.72 -0.66 17.88
CA ASN A 108 -23.05 -0.89 19.29
C ASN A 108 -23.46 0.41 20.03
N LEU A 109 -23.78 1.49 19.30
CA LEU A 109 -24.22 2.74 19.91
C LEU A 109 -25.68 2.65 20.36
N ASN A 110 -25.94 3.15 21.57
CA ASN A 110 -27.30 3.37 22.04
C ASN A 110 -27.92 4.59 21.36
N ILE A 111 -29.25 4.65 21.30
CA ILE A 111 -29.99 5.78 20.69
C ILE A 111 -29.49 7.13 21.22
N ILE A 112 -29.34 7.28 22.54
CA ILE A 112 -28.85 8.53 23.15
C ILE A 112 -27.43 8.88 22.67
N GLU A 113 -26.55 7.89 22.58
CA GLU A 113 -25.18 8.08 22.11
C GLU A 113 -25.14 8.47 20.63
N GLU A 114 -26.06 7.94 19.82
CA GLU A 114 -26.22 8.29 18.41
C GLU A 114 -26.69 9.75 18.24
N TRP A 115 -27.69 10.18 19.02
CA TRP A 115 -28.13 11.58 19.04
C TRP A 115 -27.00 12.52 19.49
N LEU A 116 -26.22 12.13 20.50
CA LEU A 116 -25.08 12.90 20.96
C LEU A 116 -23.97 12.96 19.90
N LEU A 117 -23.71 11.86 19.19
CA LEU A 117 -22.78 11.80 18.07
C LEU A 117 -23.19 12.78 16.94
N TYR A 118 -24.47 12.79 16.55
CA TYR A 118 -24.95 13.72 15.53
C TYR A 118 -24.86 15.17 15.97
N LEU A 119 -25.15 15.46 17.24
CA LEU A 119 -24.98 16.80 17.80
C LEU A 119 -23.51 17.25 17.73
N VAL A 120 -22.57 16.37 18.09
CA VAL A 120 -21.13 16.64 18.00
C VAL A 120 -20.69 16.89 16.55
N PHE A 121 -21.13 16.06 15.60
CA PHE A 121 -20.82 16.27 14.18
C PHE A 121 -21.40 17.57 13.64
N PHE A 122 -22.61 17.96 14.05
CA PHE A 122 -23.22 19.23 13.68
C PHE A 122 -22.41 20.43 14.18
N ILE A 123 -21.90 20.37 15.41
CA ILE A 123 -21.05 21.41 15.99
C ILE A 123 -19.69 21.45 15.28
N MET A 124 -19.06 20.27 15.07
CA MET A 124 -17.78 20.19 14.35
C MET A 124 -17.88 20.71 12.91
N GLY A 125 -18.97 20.42 12.19
CA GLY A 125 -19.18 20.91 10.82
C GLY A 125 -19.39 22.43 10.71
N ARG A 126 -19.68 23.11 11.84
CA ARG A 126 -19.79 24.58 11.92
C ARG A 126 -18.49 25.27 12.34
N LEU A 127 -17.49 24.53 12.80
CA LEU A 127 -16.21 25.07 13.25
C LEU A 127 -15.11 24.71 12.23
N PRO A 128 -14.14 25.60 11.99
CA PRO A 128 -13.00 25.27 11.13
C PRO A 128 -12.20 24.11 11.71
N THR A 129 -11.61 23.29 10.83
CA THR A 129 -10.80 22.13 11.21
C THR A 129 -9.63 22.58 12.08
N LEU A 130 -9.50 21.97 13.27
CA LEU A 130 -8.46 22.33 14.22
C LEU A 130 -7.07 21.86 13.72
N PRO A 131 -6.05 22.74 13.74
CA PRO A 131 -4.73 22.46 13.14
C PRO A 131 -3.93 21.34 13.83
N TRP A 132 -4.36 20.87 15.01
CA TRP A 132 -3.73 19.74 15.72
C TRP A 132 -4.24 18.36 15.29
N ILE A 133 -5.25 18.30 14.42
CA ILE A 133 -5.70 17.03 13.83
C ILE A 133 -4.67 16.66 12.77
N LYS A 134 -3.75 15.75 13.11
CA LYS A 134 -2.78 15.19 12.16
C LYS A 134 -3.51 14.75 10.90
N ASN A 135 -3.04 15.17 9.73
CA ASN A 135 -3.65 14.83 8.46
C ASN A 135 -3.49 13.31 8.22
N PRO A 136 -4.55 12.49 8.34
CA PRO A 136 -4.44 11.06 8.09
C PRO A 136 -4.18 10.73 6.61
N PHE A 137 -4.24 11.74 5.74
CA PHE A 137 -3.96 11.66 4.29
C PHE A 137 -2.55 12.14 3.92
N ALA A 138 -1.70 12.51 4.88
CA ALA A 138 -0.32 12.95 4.61
C ALA A 138 0.68 11.78 4.48
N TYR A 139 0.20 10.56 4.24
CA TYR A 139 1.07 9.42 4.02
C TYR A 139 1.63 9.49 2.60
N ASP A 140 2.96 9.52 2.49
CA ASP A 140 3.69 9.57 1.23
C ASP A 140 4.40 8.24 1.02
N ILE A 141 3.87 7.43 0.10
CA ILE A 141 4.44 6.12 -0.23
C ILE A 141 5.70 6.26 -1.08
N ALA A 142 5.82 7.31 -1.89
CA ALA A 142 6.98 7.53 -2.73
C ALA A 142 8.22 7.82 -1.88
N GLU A 143 8.07 8.66 -0.84
CA GLU A 143 9.15 8.94 0.11
C GLU A 143 9.63 7.65 0.81
N GLU A 144 8.70 6.80 1.28
CA GLU A 144 9.04 5.54 1.93
C GLU A 144 9.79 4.58 0.99
N VAL A 145 9.34 4.45 -0.26
CA VAL A 145 9.98 3.59 -1.26
C VAL A 145 11.36 4.12 -1.65
N SER A 146 11.48 5.43 -1.88
CA SER A 146 12.77 6.08 -2.16
C SER A 146 13.78 5.81 -1.04
N HIS A 147 13.37 5.96 0.22
CA HIS A 147 14.23 5.67 1.36
C HIS A 147 14.67 4.19 1.40
N VAL A 148 13.78 3.24 1.08
CA VAL A 148 14.14 1.81 1.02
C VAL A 148 15.14 1.53 -0.11
N ILE A 149 14.95 2.14 -1.28
CA ILE A 149 15.87 2.03 -2.42
C ILE A 149 17.25 2.59 -2.07
N GLU A 150 17.31 3.75 -1.40
CA GLU A 150 18.56 4.37 -0.96
C GLU A 150 19.31 3.47 0.04
N LEU A 151 18.61 2.89 1.00
CA LEU A 151 19.20 1.96 1.97
C LEU A 151 19.74 0.69 1.31
N GLU A 152 19.09 0.20 0.27
CA GLU A 152 19.56 -0.96 -0.50
C GLU A 152 20.85 -0.61 -1.27
N ASN A 153 20.88 0.54 -1.94
CA ASN A 153 22.05 1.02 -2.67
C ASN A 153 23.26 1.27 -1.74
N GLN A 154 23.03 1.67 -0.48
CA GLN A 154 24.11 1.84 0.51
C GLN A 154 24.68 0.51 1.04
N LYS A 155 23.88 -0.57 1.02
CA LYS A 155 24.30 -1.91 1.48
C LYS A 155 25.08 -2.67 0.42
N GLU A 156 24.92 -2.32 -0.85
CA GLU A 156 25.73 -2.87 -1.93
C GLU A 156 27.17 -2.34 -1.81
N PRO A 157 28.19 -3.21 -1.77
CA PRO A 157 29.58 -2.74 -1.76
C PRO A 157 29.82 -1.94 -3.04
N LYS A 158 30.39 -0.73 -2.91
CA LYS A 158 30.90 0.03 -4.06
C LYS A 158 31.81 -0.92 -4.83
N LYS A 159 31.40 -1.27 -6.05
CA LYS A 159 32.26 -1.99 -6.99
C LYS A 159 33.43 -1.05 -7.24
N ASP A 160 34.59 -1.38 -6.67
CA ASP A 160 35.80 -0.58 -6.81
C ASP A 160 36.06 -0.36 -8.30
N SER A 161 36.10 0.90 -8.70
CA SER A 161 36.51 1.33 -10.03
C SER A 161 38.02 1.12 -10.15
N GLU A 162 38.42 0.00 -10.74
CA GLU A 162 39.75 -0.15 -11.38
C GLU A 162 39.83 0.66 -12.68
#